data_AF-M5C8C9-F1
#
_entry.id   AF-M5C8C9-F1
#
_cell.length_a   1.000
_cell.length_b   1.000
_cell.length_c   1.000
_cell.angle_alpha   90.00
_cell.angle_beta   90.00
_cell.angle_gamma   90.00
#
_symmetry.space_group_name_H-M   'P 1'
#
loop_
_entity.id
_entity.type
_entity.pdbx_description
1 polymer ?
#
loop_
_entity_poly.entity_id
_entity_poly.type
_entity_poly.pdbx_seq_one_letter_code
_entity_poly.pdbx_strand_id
1 'polypeptide(L)'
;MVITLLIAFGLLFVPESPRWLISKDRAEDAHRALERIHKKNDDIIVQDQVDAMVNAREAERESSGGESRWADVFKGTQRRRFLCAFGILVCQQISGVQFIFSYATVFFESIGQTDAFLMTIIVDILEVAGVLVSFLLVNRFGRRPLLLNTMVVMAATLVVCGALGIVRDRSKAMNTAIASMIMIYVFVFNLAWGPLAWVVATELATGKNRTKIMSVGTGAFWVAA
;
A
#
# COMPACT_ATOMS: atom_id res chain seq x y z
N MET A 1 -18.51 -0.79 -14.66
CA MET A 1 -18.30 0.01 -15.89
C MET A 1 -18.40 1.52 -15.67
N VAL A 2 -19.41 2.03 -14.95
CA VAL A 2 -19.54 3.50 -14.70
C VAL A 2 -18.30 4.11 -14.05
N ILE A 3 -17.78 3.50 -12.98
CA ILE A 3 -16.56 3.98 -12.29
C ILE A 3 -15.35 3.97 -13.24
N THR A 4 -15.19 2.91 -14.05
CA THR A 4 -14.11 2.79 -15.02
C THR A 4 -14.16 3.89 -16.08
N LEU A 5 -15.36 4.21 -16.59
CA LEU A 5 -15.56 5.29 -17.56
C LEU A 5 -15.28 6.67 -16.94
N LEU A 6 -15.68 6.88 -15.68
CA LEU A 6 -15.36 8.11 -14.96
C LEU A 6 -13.86 8.31 -14.78
N ILE A 7 -13.13 7.24 -14.43
CA ILE A 7 -11.67 7.28 -14.32
C ILE A 7 -11.04 7.55 -15.70
N ALA A 8 -11.48 6.85 -16.74
CA ALA A 8 -10.97 7.03 -18.11
C ALA A 8 -11.18 8.46 -18.62
N PHE A 9 -12.37 9.03 -18.38
CA PHE A 9 -12.65 10.42 -18.73
C PHE A 9 -11.84 11.40 -17.89
N GLY A 10 -11.70 11.15 -16.58
CA GLY A 10 -10.90 11.96 -15.67
C GLY A 10 -9.42 12.03 -16.07
N LEU A 11 -8.85 10.92 -16.57
CA LEU A 11 -7.46 10.87 -17.04
C LEU A 11 -7.17 11.85 -18.19
N LEU A 12 -8.18 12.24 -18.99
CA LEU A 12 -8.00 13.23 -20.06
C LEU A 12 -7.68 14.64 -19.52
N PHE A 13 -8.00 14.92 -18.25
CA PHE A 13 -7.79 16.21 -17.60
C PHE A 13 -6.55 16.24 -16.70
N VAL A 14 -6.00 15.06 -16.35
CA VAL A 14 -4.85 14.95 -15.45
C VAL A 14 -3.57 15.24 -16.24
N PRO A 15 -2.69 16.15 -15.77
CA PRO A 15 -1.40 16.35 -16.42
C PRO A 15 -0.53 15.10 -16.29
N GLU A 16 0.27 14.83 -17.32
CA GLU A 16 1.21 13.70 -17.33
C GLU A 16 2.25 13.83 -16.20
N SER A 17 2.78 12.71 -15.71
CA SER A 17 3.72 12.71 -14.58
C SER A 17 5.00 13.51 -14.92
N PRO A 18 5.36 14.56 -14.14
CA PRO A 18 6.59 15.33 -14.38
C PRO A 18 7.85 14.47 -14.36
N ARG A 19 7.90 13.47 -13.46
CA ARG A 19 9.00 12.49 -13.40
C ARG A 19 9.11 11.65 -14.67
N TRP A 20 7.99 11.26 -15.27
CA TRP A 20 7.98 10.52 -16.52
C TRP A 20 8.41 11.40 -17.70
N LEU A 21 7.94 12.65 -17.76
CA LEU A 21 8.34 13.61 -18.79
C LEU A 21 9.85 13.89 -18.75
N ILE A 22 10.41 14.09 -17.55
CA ILE A 22 11.85 14.21 -17.35
C ILE A 22 12.55 12.92 -17.78
N SER A 23 11.99 11.73 -17.50
CA SER A 23 12.57 10.46 -17.97
C SER A 23 12.61 10.30 -19.51
N LYS A 24 11.89 11.16 -20.24
CA LYS A 24 11.85 11.22 -21.70
C LYS A 24 12.56 12.46 -22.27
N ASP A 25 13.40 13.11 -21.47
CA ASP A 25 14.13 14.33 -21.86
C ASP A 25 13.19 15.50 -22.26
N ARG A 26 11.96 15.53 -21.70
CA ARG A 26 10.93 16.56 -21.92
C ARG A 26 10.79 17.49 -20.70
N ALA A 27 11.85 18.22 -20.35
CA ALA A 27 11.88 19.06 -19.14
C ALA A 27 10.85 20.21 -19.17
N GLU A 28 10.68 20.86 -20.33
CA GLU A 28 9.68 21.94 -20.52
C GLU A 28 8.24 21.48 -20.29
N ASP A 29 7.91 20.26 -20.73
CA ASP A 29 6.60 19.68 -20.49
C ASP A 29 6.40 19.35 -19.01
N ALA A 30 7.47 18.92 -18.32
CA ALA A 30 7.44 18.66 -16.89
C ALA A 30 7.21 19.94 -16.08
N HIS A 31 7.83 21.06 -16.50
CA HIS A 31 7.57 22.39 -15.93
C HIS A 31 6.10 22.77 -16.06
N ARG A 32 5.54 22.71 -17.28
CA ARG A 32 4.12 23.00 -17.53
C ARG A 32 3.17 22.09 -16.75
N ALA A 33 3.51 20.82 -16.59
CA ALA A 33 2.74 19.89 -15.77
C ALA A 33 2.76 20.28 -14.28
N LEU A 34 3.92 20.68 -13.75
CA LEU A 34 4.06 21.14 -12.37
C LEU A 34 3.39 22.48 -12.10
N GLU A 35 3.44 23.43 -13.05
CA GLU A 35 2.70 24.70 -12.97
C GLU A 35 1.20 24.47 -12.80
N ARG A 36 0.63 23.51 -13.55
CA ARG A 36 -0.79 23.14 -13.43
C ARG A 36 -1.12 22.54 -12.06
N ILE A 37 -0.20 21.77 -11.47
CA ILE A 37 -0.37 21.16 -10.15
C ILE A 37 -0.28 22.23 -9.05
N HIS A 38 0.69 23.14 -9.12
CA HIS A 38 0.93 24.19 -8.14
C HIS A 38 0.03 25.44 -8.33
N LYS A 39 -0.89 25.41 -9.30
CA LYS A 39 -1.80 26.52 -9.64
C LYS A 39 -1.06 27.86 -9.86
N LYS A 40 0.12 27.84 -10.50
CA LYS A 40 0.96 29.03 -10.81
C LYS A 40 1.35 29.93 -9.62
N ASN A 41 1.28 29.43 -8.38
CA ASN A 41 1.53 30.29 -7.22
C ASN A 41 3.00 30.46 -6.84
N ASP A 42 3.93 29.72 -7.45
CA ASP A 42 5.38 29.87 -7.21
C ASP A 42 6.22 29.26 -8.35
N ASP A 43 6.50 30.02 -9.41
CA ASP A 43 7.37 29.57 -10.51
C ASP A 43 8.77 29.16 -10.00
N ILE A 44 9.26 29.80 -8.94
CA ILE A 44 10.55 29.46 -8.31
C ILE A 44 10.53 28.04 -7.74
N ILE A 45 9.46 27.65 -7.04
CA ILE A 45 9.33 26.30 -6.47
C ILE A 45 9.19 25.26 -7.59
N VAL A 46 8.47 25.61 -8.66
CA VAL A 46 8.31 24.72 -9.82
C VAL A 46 9.66 24.47 -10.49
N GLN A 47 10.44 25.52 -10.74
CA GLN A 47 11.77 25.41 -11.35
C GLN A 47 12.72 24.60 -10.47
N ASP A 48 12.78 24.88 -9.17
CA ASP A 48 13.62 24.12 -8.21
C ASP A 48 13.27 22.62 -8.19
N GLN A 49 11.99 22.28 -8.31
CA GLN A 49 11.56 20.87 -8.37
C GLN A 49 11.95 20.20 -9.69
N VAL A 50 11.84 20.90 -10.82
CA VAL A 50 12.29 20.39 -12.13
C VAL A 50 13.79 20.15 -12.08
N ASP A 51 14.56 21.13 -11.61
CA ASP A 51 16.01 21.05 -11.54
C ASP A 51 16.46 19.92 -10.61
N ALA A 52 15.82 19.76 -9.44
CA ALA A 52 16.09 18.64 -8.55
C ALA A 52 15.81 17.27 -9.21
N MET A 53 14.76 17.16 -10.01
CA MET A 53 14.43 15.92 -10.73
C MET A 53 15.40 15.65 -11.90
N VAL A 54 15.85 16.69 -12.61
CA VAL A 54 16.86 16.58 -13.68
C VAL A 54 18.19 16.15 -13.08
N ASN A 55 18.66 16.82 -12.03
CA ASN A 55 19.90 16.49 -11.31
C ASN A 55 19.87 15.05 -10.77
N ALA A 56 18.74 14.61 -10.22
CA ALA A 56 18.59 13.22 -9.77
C ALA A 56 18.71 12.22 -10.92
N ARG A 57 18.17 12.54 -12.11
CA ARG A 57 18.27 11.69 -13.30
C ARG A 57 19.69 11.66 -13.87
N GLU A 58 20.40 12.78 -13.86
CA GLU A 58 21.78 12.87 -14.32
C GLU A 58 22.72 12.10 -13.39
N ALA A 59 22.62 12.30 -12.08
CA ALA A 59 23.36 11.52 -11.09
C ALA A 59 23.08 10.02 -11.21
N GLU A 60 21.84 9.64 -11.53
CA GLU A 60 21.49 8.26 -11.84
C GLU A 60 22.13 7.77 -13.14
N ARG A 61 22.16 8.56 -14.22
CA ARG A 61 22.80 8.21 -15.49
C ARG A 61 24.31 8.00 -15.30
N GLU A 62 24.98 8.92 -14.62
CA GLU A 62 26.42 8.91 -14.36
C GLU A 62 26.85 7.72 -13.49
N SER A 63 26.12 7.45 -12.41
CA SER A 63 26.40 6.31 -11.52
C SER A 63 26.12 4.94 -12.14
N SER A 64 25.44 4.90 -13.29
CA SER A 64 24.81 3.68 -13.81
C SER A 64 25.45 3.08 -15.05
N GLY A 65 26.25 3.82 -15.80
CA GLY A 65 26.91 3.34 -17.02
C GLY A 65 25.96 2.82 -18.12
N GLY A 66 24.67 3.18 -18.09
CA GLY A 66 23.66 2.77 -19.08
C GLY A 66 22.35 2.23 -18.49
N GLU A 67 21.55 1.57 -19.36
CA GLU A 67 20.27 0.95 -18.97
C GLU A 67 20.46 -0.13 -17.90
N SER A 68 19.56 -0.17 -16.91
CA SER A 68 19.56 -1.21 -15.88
C SER A 68 19.41 -2.61 -16.49
N ARG A 69 20.20 -3.59 -16.05
CA ARG A 69 19.97 -5.02 -16.31
C ARG A 69 19.18 -5.63 -15.15
N TRP A 70 18.42 -6.70 -15.41
CA TRP A 70 17.64 -7.39 -14.34
C TRP A 70 18.55 -7.90 -13.19
N ALA A 71 19.77 -8.30 -13.51
CA ALA A 71 20.76 -8.70 -12.51
C ALA A 71 21.15 -7.58 -11.53
N ASP A 72 20.99 -6.31 -11.91
CA ASP A 72 21.38 -5.17 -11.06
C ASP A 72 20.40 -4.94 -9.90
N VAL A 73 19.18 -5.50 -9.99
CA VAL A 73 18.22 -5.48 -8.88
C VAL A 73 18.73 -6.30 -7.69
N PHE A 74 19.51 -7.35 -7.95
CA PHE A 74 20.01 -8.28 -6.93
C PHE A 74 21.38 -7.92 -6.37
N LYS A 75 21.95 -6.76 -6.72
CA LYS A 75 23.30 -6.35 -6.29
C LYS A 75 23.25 -5.23 -5.25
N GLY A 76 24.18 -5.29 -4.29
CA GLY A 76 24.46 -4.23 -3.32
C GLY A 76 23.21 -3.65 -2.62
N THR A 77 23.13 -2.32 -2.57
CA THR A 77 22.02 -1.58 -1.94
C THR A 77 20.67 -1.82 -2.63
N GLN A 78 20.67 -2.08 -3.94
CA GLN A 78 19.46 -2.35 -4.70
C GLN A 78 18.79 -3.65 -4.28
N ARG A 79 19.58 -4.67 -3.91
CA ARG A 79 19.07 -5.92 -3.34
C ARG A 79 18.26 -5.68 -2.07
N ARG A 80 18.74 -4.78 -1.19
CA ARG A 80 18.04 -4.46 0.06
C ARG A 80 16.72 -3.73 -0.22
N ARG A 81 16.72 -2.76 -1.15
CA ARG A 81 15.50 -2.07 -1.59
C ARG A 81 14.49 -3.05 -2.18
N PHE A 82 14.96 -3.94 -3.05
CA PHE A 82 14.17 -5.00 -3.65
C PHE A 82 13.55 -5.91 -2.58
N LEU A 83 14.37 -6.48 -1.68
CA LEU A 83 13.88 -7.38 -0.64
C LEU A 83 12.87 -6.71 0.31
N CYS A 84 13.07 -5.44 0.64
CA CYS A 84 12.11 -4.70 1.47
C CYS A 84 10.80 -4.40 0.74
N ALA A 85 10.85 -3.95 -0.52
CA ALA A 85 9.65 -3.65 -1.32
C ALA A 85 8.87 -4.92 -1.71
N PHE A 86 9.58 -5.99 -2.06
CA PHE A 86 8.99 -7.31 -2.28
C PHE A 86 8.39 -7.85 -0.97
N GLY A 87 9.18 -7.83 0.10
CA GLY A 87 8.79 -8.39 1.39
C GLY A 87 7.58 -7.70 1.99
N ILE A 88 7.49 -6.37 1.92
CA ILE A 88 6.34 -5.66 2.49
C ILE A 88 5.02 -5.98 1.78
N LEU A 89 5.05 -6.11 0.45
CA LEU A 89 3.86 -6.44 -0.34
C LEU A 89 3.43 -7.90 -0.14
N VAL A 90 4.38 -8.83 -0.03
CA VAL A 90 4.09 -10.23 0.32
C VAL A 90 3.56 -10.33 1.76
N CYS A 91 4.21 -9.66 2.72
CA CYS A 91 3.78 -9.60 4.11
C CYS A 91 2.37 -9.06 4.27
N GLN A 92 1.98 -8.09 3.44
CA GLN A 92 0.62 -7.56 3.41
C GLN A 92 -0.40 -8.67 3.11
N GLN A 93 -0.13 -9.56 2.16
CA GLN A 93 -1.07 -10.62 1.77
C GLN A 93 -1.08 -11.81 2.71
N ILE A 94 0.10 -12.32 3.07
CA ILE A 94 0.23 -13.46 3.98
C ILE A 94 -0.27 -13.16 5.40
N SER A 95 -0.55 -11.89 5.72
CA SER A 95 -1.26 -11.51 6.95
C SER A 95 -2.67 -12.11 7.05
N GLY A 96 -3.24 -12.56 5.92
CA GLY A 96 -4.54 -13.23 5.86
C GLY A 96 -5.70 -12.29 5.54
N VAL A 97 -5.44 -11.05 5.11
CA VAL A 97 -6.50 -10.09 4.76
C VAL A 97 -7.42 -10.60 3.65
N GLN A 98 -6.88 -11.32 2.67
CA GLN A 98 -7.67 -11.86 1.55
C GLN A 98 -8.75 -12.85 2.00
N PHE A 99 -8.49 -13.58 3.09
CA PHE A 99 -9.47 -14.48 3.69
C PHE A 99 -10.69 -13.69 4.22
N ILE A 100 -10.46 -12.56 4.88
CA ILE A 100 -11.55 -11.69 5.36
C ILE A 100 -12.35 -11.15 4.16
N PHE A 101 -11.69 -10.58 3.16
CA PHE A 101 -12.38 -10.02 2.00
C PHE A 101 -13.23 -11.04 1.22
N SER A 102 -12.77 -12.30 1.16
CA SER A 102 -13.43 -13.33 0.35
C SER A 102 -14.44 -14.15 1.15
N TYR A 103 -14.20 -14.34 2.45
CA TYR A 103 -14.91 -15.34 3.26
C TYR A 103 -15.44 -14.80 4.59
N ALA A 104 -15.43 -13.48 4.86
CA ALA A 104 -15.91 -12.93 6.13
C ALA A 104 -17.33 -13.38 6.49
N THR A 105 -18.28 -13.29 5.56
CA THR A 105 -19.68 -13.66 5.82
C THR A 105 -19.80 -15.14 6.16
N VAL A 106 -19.20 -16.01 5.35
CA VAL A 106 -19.17 -17.46 5.57
C VAL A 106 -18.50 -17.79 6.91
N PHE A 107 -17.43 -17.08 7.25
CA PHE A 107 -16.75 -17.25 8.54
C PHE A 107 -17.68 -16.86 9.70
N PHE A 108 -18.35 -15.71 9.64
CA PHE A 108 -19.28 -15.28 10.69
C PHE A 108 -20.48 -16.22 10.85
N GLU A 109 -21.00 -16.77 9.76
CA GLU A 109 -22.01 -17.82 9.78
C GLU A 109 -21.47 -19.10 10.45
N SER A 110 -20.25 -19.51 10.12
CA SER A 110 -19.63 -20.73 10.66
C SER A 110 -19.38 -20.68 12.18
N ILE A 111 -19.23 -19.49 12.75
CA ILE A 111 -19.11 -19.31 14.21
C ILE A 111 -20.47 -19.05 14.87
N GLY A 112 -21.58 -19.16 14.14
CA GLY A 112 -22.94 -19.07 14.66
C GLY A 112 -23.40 -17.66 15.00
N GLN A 113 -22.90 -16.63 14.30
CA GLN A 113 -23.44 -15.27 14.41
C GLN A 113 -24.76 -15.16 13.65
N THR A 114 -25.80 -14.65 14.33
CA THR A 114 -27.18 -14.60 13.78
C THR A 114 -27.30 -13.65 12.58
N ASP A 115 -26.56 -12.54 12.59
CA ASP A 115 -26.61 -11.51 11.54
C ASP A 115 -25.25 -11.35 10.84
N ALA A 116 -24.76 -12.43 10.23
CA ALA A 116 -23.45 -12.46 9.58
C ALA A 116 -23.28 -11.38 8.48
N PHE A 117 -24.34 -11.09 7.73
CA PHE A 117 -24.33 -10.02 6.72
C PHE A 117 -24.13 -8.64 7.35
N LEU A 118 -24.82 -8.35 8.46
CA LEU A 118 -24.65 -7.10 9.20
C LEU A 118 -23.23 -6.99 9.76
N MET A 119 -22.65 -8.10 10.23
CA MET A 119 -21.25 -8.13 10.67
C MET A 119 -20.28 -7.81 9.53
N THR A 120 -20.53 -8.30 8.31
CA THR A 120 -19.73 -7.94 7.13
C THR A 120 -19.83 -6.45 6.81
N ILE A 121 -21.03 -5.85 6.87
CA ILE A 121 -21.20 -4.40 6.71
C ILE A 121 -20.38 -3.61 7.74
N ILE A 122 -20.37 -4.07 9.01
CA ILE A 122 -19.57 -3.43 10.05
C ILE A 122 -18.07 -3.54 9.73
N VAL A 123 -17.62 -4.69 9.23
CA VAL A 123 -16.24 -4.87 8.77
C VAL A 123 -15.90 -3.84 7.70
N ASP A 124 -16.71 -3.70 6.66
CA ASP A 124 -16.49 -2.70 5.59
C ASP A 124 -16.40 -1.26 6.13
N ILE A 125 -17.27 -0.91 7.09
CA ILE A 125 -17.23 0.41 7.75
C ILE A 125 -15.90 0.60 8.52
N LEU A 126 -15.43 -0.42 9.22
CA LEU A 126 -14.16 -0.39 9.95
C LEU A 126 -12.96 -0.30 9.01
N GLU A 127 -13.03 -0.87 7.81
CA GLU A 127 -12.00 -0.70 6.77
C GLU A 127 -11.88 0.76 6.36
N VAL A 128 -13.01 1.37 5.99
CA VAL A 128 -13.07 2.79 5.60
C VAL A 128 -12.57 3.68 6.75
N ALA A 129 -13.05 3.43 7.96
CA ALA A 129 -12.62 4.18 9.15
C ALA A 129 -11.12 4.02 9.41
N GLY A 130 -10.58 2.80 9.29
CA GLY A 130 -9.15 2.52 9.45
C GLY A 130 -8.30 3.31 8.46
N VAL A 131 -8.69 3.33 7.18
CA VAL A 131 -8.00 4.11 6.14
C VAL A 131 -8.04 5.61 6.44
N LEU A 132 -9.19 6.15 6.84
CA LEU A 132 -9.32 7.56 7.19
C LEU A 132 -8.41 7.96 8.36
N VAL A 133 -8.33 7.11 9.38
CA VAL A 133 -7.42 7.30 10.52
C VAL A 133 -5.96 7.19 10.08
N SER A 134 -5.64 6.29 9.14
CA SER A 134 -4.29 6.13 8.60
C SER A 134 -3.68 7.44 8.08
N PHE A 135 -4.46 8.25 7.36
CA PHE A 135 -4.00 9.53 6.82
C PHE A 135 -3.52 10.51 7.90
N LEU A 136 -4.18 10.49 9.07
CA LEU A 136 -3.82 11.35 10.21
C LEU A 136 -2.57 10.81 10.94
N LEU A 137 -2.45 9.48 11.06
CA LEU A 137 -1.40 8.85 11.85
C LEU A 137 -0.06 8.76 11.12
N VAL A 138 -0.07 8.50 9.81
CA VAL A 138 1.16 8.32 9.00
C VAL A 138 2.10 9.51 9.08
N ASN A 139 1.54 10.72 9.05
CA ASN A 139 2.32 11.96 9.11
C ASN A 139 2.88 12.24 10.50
N ARG A 140 2.27 11.71 11.56
CA ARG A 140 2.66 11.97 12.95
C ARG A 140 3.64 10.94 13.52
N PHE A 141 3.43 9.66 13.23
CA PHE A 141 4.23 8.55 13.82
C PHE A 141 5.28 7.98 12.89
N GLY A 142 5.26 8.38 11.60
CA GLY A 142 6.12 7.81 10.57
C GLY A 142 5.70 6.40 10.16
N ARG A 143 6.30 5.89 9.08
CA ARG A 143 5.83 4.65 8.43
C ARG A 143 6.27 3.38 9.16
N ARG A 144 7.55 3.28 9.50
CA ARG A 144 8.15 2.06 10.08
C ARG A 144 7.58 1.71 11.47
N PRO A 145 7.47 2.64 12.44
CA PRO A 145 6.91 2.32 13.74
C PRO A 145 5.45 1.88 13.64
N LEU A 146 4.68 2.54 12.76
CA LEU A 146 3.28 2.22 12.54
C LEU A 146 3.10 0.79 12.02
N LEU A 147 3.86 0.38 10.99
CA LEU A 147 3.82 -0.98 10.45
C LEU A 147 4.20 -2.05 11.48
N LEU A 148 5.27 -1.80 12.25
CA LEU A 148 5.75 -2.78 13.24
C LEU A 148 4.78 -2.93 14.41
N ASN A 149 4.28 -1.82 14.96
CA ASN A 149 3.36 -1.85 16.11
C ASN A 149 2.01 -2.47 15.74
N THR A 150 1.46 -2.12 14.57
CA THR A 150 0.19 -2.70 14.10
C THR A 150 0.31 -4.19 13.82
N MET A 151 1.45 -4.66 13.33
CA MET A 151 1.67 -6.09 13.10
C MET A 151 1.64 -6.92 14.40
N VAL A 152 2.15 -6.36 15.51
CA VAL A 152 2.07 -7.02 16.83
C VAL A 152 0.62 -7.17 17.26
N VAL A 153 -0.19 -6.12 17.10
CA VAL A 153 -1.62 -6.14 17.45
C VAL A 153 -2.39 -7.13 16.57
N MET A 154 -2.14 -7.13 15.25
CA MET A 154 -2.75 -8.08 14.32
C MET A 154 -2.38 -9.53 14.64
N ALA A 155 -1.11 -9.80 14.96
CA ALA A 155 -0.67 -11.12 15.36
C ALA A 155 -1.36 -11.57 16.66
N ALA A 156 -1.45 -10.67 17.65
CA ALA A 156 -2.12 -10.97 18.91
C ALA A 156 -3.61 -11.30 18.72
N THR A 157 -4.34 -10.52 17.91
CA THR A 157 -5.76 -10.79 17.65
C THR A 157 -5.97 -12.10 16.90
N LEU A 158 -5.13 -12.42 15.91
CA LEU A 158 -5.20 -13.71 15.20
C LEU A 158 -4.86 -14.90 16.10
N VAL A 159 -3.88 -14.78 17.00
CA VAL A 159 -3.56 -15.82 18.00
C VAL A 159 -4.76 -16.06 18.93
N VAL A 160 -5.42 -15.00 19.40
CA VAL A 160 -6.63 -15.13 20.23
C VAL A 160 -7.77 -15.78 19.45
N CYS A 161 -8.01 -15.36 18.20
CA CYS A 161 -9.00 -16.00 17.32
C CYS A 161 -8.72 -17.50 17.15
N GLY A 162 -7.47 -17.87 16.88
CA GLY A 162 -7.06 -19.27 16.73
C GLY A 162 -7.26 -20.07 18.01
N ALA A 163 -6.84 -19.53 19.16
CA ALA A 163 -7.00 -20.19 20.45
C ALA A 163 -8.46 -20.44 20.81
N LEU A 164 -9.34 -19.45 20.62
CA LEU A 164 -10.78 -19.59 20.84
C LEU A 164 -11.45 -20.52 19.82
N GLY A 165 -10.94 -20.58 18.59
CA GLY A 165 -11.45 -21.42 17.51
C GLY A 165 -11.22 -22.92 17.71
N ILE A 166 -10.25 -23.33 18.54
CA ILE A 166 -9.96 -24.75 18.82
C ILE A 166 -10.99 -25.37 19.77
N VAL A 167 -11.68 -24.55 20.57
CA VAL A 167 -12.66 -25.04 21.55
C VAL A 167 -13.90 -25.57 20.83
N ARG A 168 -14.30 -26.82 21.14
CA ARG A 168 -15.44 -27.49 20.48
C ARG A 168 -16.79 -26.91 20.91
N ASP A 169 -17.01 -26.78 22.22
CA ASP A 169 -18.24 -26.25 22.80
C ASP A 169 -18.11 -24.76 23.09
N ARG A 170 -18.14 -23.93 22.05
CA ARG A 170 -18.01 -22.47 22.18
C ARG A 170 -19.28 -21.86 22.76
N SER A 171 -19.12 -21.05 23.80
CA SER A 171 -20.20 -20.20 24.28
C SER A 171 -20.47 -19.04 23.31
N LYS A 172 -21.66 -18.43 23.38
CA LYS A 172 -21.97 -17.22 22.60
C LYS A 172 -20.94 -16.11 22.83
N ALA A 173 -20.47 -15.94 24.07
CA ALA A 173 -19.46 -14.95 24.42
C ALA A 173 -18.13 -15.20 23.69
N MET A 174 -17.72 -16.47 23.51
CA MET A 174 -16.52 -16.81 22.76
C MET A 174 -16.66 -16.51 21.27
N ASN A 175 -17.83 -16.79 20.68
CA ASN A 175 -18.10 -16.47 19.27
C ASN A 175 -18.12 -14.96 19.04
N THR A 176 -18.69 -14.18 19.97
CA THR A 176 -18.64 -12.71 19.92
C THR A 176 -17.19 -12.21 20.07
N ALA A 177 -16.41 -12.79 20.98
CA ALA A 177 -15.00 -12.42 21.13
C ALA A 177 -14.19 -12.68 19.85
N ILE A 178 -14.38 -13.83 19.18
CA ILE A 178 -13.75 -14.11 17.88
C ILE A 178 -14.14 -13.04 16.85
N ALA A 179 -15.43 -12.70 16.77
CA ALA A 179 -15.89 -11.68 15.83
C ALA A 179 -15.27 -10.31 16.12
N SER A 180 -15.22 -9.89 17.39
CA SER A 180 -14.57 -8.64 17.80
C SER A 180 -13.07 -8.61 17.50
N MET A 181 -12.36 -9.72 17.70
CA MET A 181 -10.93 -9.81 17.39
C MET A 181 -10.65 -9.68 15.89
N ILE A 182 -11.51 -10.23 15.03
CA ILE A 182 -11.44 -10.03 13.58
C ILE A 182 -11.71 -8.58 13.20
N MET A 183 -12.72 -7.94 13.80
CA MET A 183 -13.01 -6.53 13.57
C MET A 183 -11.83 -5.64 13.94
N ILE A 184 -11.18 -5.91 15.09
CA ILE A 184 -9.96 -5.21 15.50
C ILE A 184 -8.83 -5.47 14.50
N TYR A 185 -8.63 -6.73 14.07
CA TYR A 185 -7.64 -7.07 13.05
C TYR A 185 -7.84 -6.25 11.77
N VAL A 186 -9.06 -6.19 11.24
CA VAL A 186 -9.38 -5.48 10.00
C VAL A 186 -9.14 -3.97 10.13
N PHE A 187 -9.59 -3.38 11.23
CA PHE A 187 -9.38 -1.97 11.51
C PHE A 187 -7.88 -1.63 11.58
N VAL A 188 -7.11 -2.42 12.34
CA VAL A 188 -5.66 -2.21 12.52
C VAL A 188 -4.89 -2.45 11.22
N PHE A 189 -5.29 -3.45 10.42
CA PHE A 189 -4.73 -3.68 9.09
C PHE A 189 -4.91 -2.44 8.20
N ASN A 190 -6.12 -1.89 8.12
CA ASN A 190 -6.41 -0.72 7.28
C ASN A 190 -5.81 0.58 7.81
N LEU A 191 -5.58 0.66 9.12
CA LEU A 191 -4.89 1.79 9.75
C LEU A 191 -3.43 1.91 9.31
N ALA A 192 -2.77 0.82 8.93
CA ALA A 192 -1.37 0.84 8.50
C ALA A 192 -1.12 0.03 7.23
N TRP A 193 -1.21 -1.30 7.30
CA TRP A 193 -0.77 -2.21 6.25
C TRP A 193 -1.49 -2.00 4.91
N GLY A 194 -2.80 -1.74 4.93
CA GLY A 194 -3.61 -1.48 3.74
C GLY A 194 -3.00 -0.40 2.82
N PRO A 195 -2.94 0.87 3.25
CA PRO A 195 -2.38 1.95 2.43
C PRO A 195 -0.85 1.99 2.44
N LEU A 196 -0.22 1.71 3.58
CA LEU A 196 1.19 2.06 3.80
C LEU A 196 2.16 1.06 3.16
N ALA A 197 1.75 -0.19 2.94
CA ALA A 197 2.60 -1.18 2.27
C ALA A 197 2.98 -0.74 0.85
N TRP A 198 2.01 -0.22 0.09
CA TRP A 198 2.21 0.32 -1.26
C TRP A 198 3.03 1.61 -1.25
N VAL A 199 2.74 2.52 -0.32
CA VAL A 199 3.51 3.76 -0.16
C VAL A 199 4.98 3.43 0.12
N VAL A 200 5.27 2.59 1.11
CA VAL A 200 6.64 2.23 1.47
C VAL A 200 7.33 1.46 0.35
N ALA A 201 6.65 0.54 -0.34
CA ALA A 201 7.22 -0.15 -1.49
C ALA A 201 7.65 0.85 -2.59
N THR A 202 6.83 1.86 -2.88
CA THR A 202 7.16 2.89 -3.88
C THR A 202 8.23 3.88 -3.41
N GLU A 203 8.28 4.21 -2.12
CA GLU A 203 9.34 5.04 -1.51
C GLU A 203 10.71 4.30 -1.51
N LEU A 204 10.70 2.97 -1.37
CA LEU A 204 11.90 2.13 -1.42
C LEU A 204 12.39 1.88 -2.85
N ALA A 205 11.47 1.75 -3.80
CA ALA A 205 11.76 1.55 -5.20
C ALA A 205 12.15 2.89 -5.84
N THR A 206 13.44 3.22 -5.82
CA THR A 206 13.98 4.45 -6.41
C THR A 206 14.92 4.19 -7.57
N GLY A 207 14.99 5.17 -8.46
CA GLY A 207 15.83 5.23 -9.64
C GLY A 207 15.57 4.21 -10.74
N LYS A 208 16.58 3.93 -11.56
CA LYS A 208 16.46 3.06 -12.75
C LYS A 208 15.87 1.66 -12.51
N ASN A 209 15.98 1.12 -11.29
CA ASN A 209 15.44 -0.19 -10.92
C ASN A 209 14.00 -0.12 -10.39
N ARG A 210 13.44 1.08 -10.19
CA ARG A 210 12.11 1.29 -9.60
C ARG A 210 11.05 0.46 -10.29
N THR A 211 10.94 0.57 -11.62
CA THR A 211 9.92 -0.16 -12.39
C THR A 211 10.05 -1.66 -12.20
N LYS A 212 11.28 -2.20 -12.25
CA LYS A 212 11.55 -3.64 -12.07
C LYS A 212 11.20 -4.12 -10.67
N ILE A 213 11.61 -3.38 -9.64
CA ILE A 213 11.33 -3.70 -8.25
C ILE A 213 9.81 -3.70 -8.01
N MET A 214 9.11 -2.66 -8.47
CA MET A 214 7.66 -2.55 -8.34
C MET A 214 6.95 -3.66 -9.12
N SER A 215 7.34 -3.96 -10.35
CA SER A 215 6.72 -5.03 -11.14
C SER A 215 6.83 -6.39 -10.47
N VAL A 216 8.01 -6.76 -9.95
CA VAL A 216 8.19 -8.04 -9.26
C VAL A 216 7.45 -8.05 -7.92
N GLY A 217 7.48 -6.95 -7.16
CA GLY A 217 6.74 -6.83 -5.90
C GLY A 217 5.23 -6.94 -6.10
N THR A 218 4.67 -6.27 -7.11
CA THR A 218 3.25 -6.37 -7.47
C THR A 218 2.90 -7.75 -8.00
N GLY A 219 3.75 -8.38 -8.80
CA GLY A 219 3.54 -9.77 -9.23
C GLY A 219 3.47 -10.73 -8.03
N ALA A 220 4.40 -10.57 -7.09
CA ALA A 220 4.45 -11.38 -5.88
C ALA A 220 3.25 -11.15 -4.94
N PHE A 221 2.77 -9.91 -4.84
CA PHE A 221 1.54 -9.57 -4.13
C PHE A 221 0.36 -10.40 -4.64
N TRP A 222 0.15 -10.46 -5.97
CA TRP A 222 -0.95 -11.24 -6.54
C TRP A 222 -0.76 -12.75 -6.45
N VAL A 223 0.48 -13.24 -6.44
CA VAL A 223 0.78 -14.66 -6.22
C VAL A 223 0.55 -15.08 -4.76
N ALA A 224 0.70 -14.15 -3.82
CA ALA A 224 0.54 -14.40 -2.38
C ALA A 224 -0.88 -14.16 -1.85
N ALA A 225 -1.75 -13.53 -2.66
CA ALA A 225 -3.17 -13.31 -2.35
C ALA A 225 -3.96 -14.61 -2.55
#